data_AF-A0A7X7WHB3-F1
#
_entry.id   AF-A0A7X7WHB3-F1
#
_cell.length_a   1.000
_cell.length_b   1.000
_cell.length_c   1.000
_cell.angle_alpha   90.00
_cell.angle_beta   90.00
_cell.angle_gamma   90.00
#
_symmetry.space_group_name_H-M   'P 1'
#
loop_
_entity.id
_entity.type
_entity.pdbx_description
1 polymer ?
#
loop_
_entity_poly.entity_id
_entity_poly.type
_entity_poly.pdbx_seq_one_letter_code
_entity_poly.pdbx_strand_id
1 'polypeptide(L)'
;MSIFFKSKKYKKSWYGTTWDYLESLGIALIMALMIKTSVVEAYKIPSGSMENTLLIGDFLLANKFIYGMRLPIPFIDIKLPAITDPKPGDIVIFKHIEPNKPPVNYIKRCIAVEGQTVEIKDKEVYVDGRLVPLPEHGKHEDAANKIPYNPGVQWGRRDNMPPIKVPPGKLFMMGDNRDNSYDSRYWGFLDRKEVLGRALMIHWSLDSESNPPIVRKNDMLSLGKRIGFWIIHLPSRLRYQRLGQIIV
;
A
#
# COMPACT_ATOMS: atom_id res chain seq x y z
N MET A 1 -8.21 20.56 -75.03
CA MET A 1 -8.33 19.26 -74.34
C MET A 1 -8.60 19.55 -72.86
N SER A 2 -9.87 19.57 -72.45
CA SER A 2 -10.31 19.94 -71.10
C SER A 2 -10.52 18.67 -70.28
N ILE A 3 -9.74 18.47 -69.22
CA ILE A 3 -9.90 17.37 -68.27
C ILE A 3 -10.62 17.93 -67.04
N PHE A 4 -11.92 17.65 -66.94
CA PHE A 4 -12.76 17.99 -65.80
C PHE A 4 -12.47 17.02 -64.64
N PHE A 5 -11.69 17.44 -63.65
CA PHE A 5 -11.55 16.71 -62.38
C PHE A 5 -12.78 16.97 -61.50
N LYS A 6 -13.74 16.05 -61.52
CA LYS A 6 -14.91 16.09 -60.64
C LYS A 6 -14.50 15.58 -59.25
N SER A 7 -14.22 16.48 -58.31
CA SER A 7 -13.94 16.09 -56.93
C SER A 7 -15.22 15.54 -56.28
N LYS A 8 -15.23 14.24 -55.95
CA LYS A 8 -16.30 13.64 -55.13
C LYS A 8 -16.14 14.14 -53.70
N LYS A 9 -16.94 15.13 -53.31
CA LYS A 9 -17.15 15.47 -51.89
C LYS A 9 -17.88 14.32 -51.21
N TYR A 10 -17.15 13.49 -50.45
CA TYR A 10 -17.74 12.53 -49.53
C TYR A 10 -18.52 13.28 -48.44
N LYS A 11 -19.85 13.33 -48.55
CA LYS A 11 -20.72 13.81 -47.46
C LYS A 11 -20.74 12.74 -46.37
N LYS A 12 -19.96 12.95 -45.30
CA LYS A 12 -20.01 12.10 -44.10
C LYS A 12 -21.41 12.26 -43.48
N SER A 13 -22.17 11.16 -43.41
CA SER A 13 -23.52 11.12 -42.83
C SER A 13 -23.46 11.53 -41.37
N TRP A 14 -24.41 12.36 -40.92
CA TRP A 14 -24.52 12.81 -39.52
C TRP A 14 -24.50 11.64 -38.52
N TYR A 15 -25.07 10.49 -38.91
CA TYR A 15 -25.02 9.25 -38.14
C TYR A 15 -23.58 8.73 -37.92
N GLY A 16 -22.71 8.78 -38.94
CA GLY A 16 -21.31 8.33 -38.79
C GLY A 16 -20.53 9.23 -37.84
N THR A 17 -20.75 10.54 -37.92
CA THR A 17 -20.12 11.51 -37.02
C THR A 17 -20.54 11.32 -35.56
N THR A 18 -21.81 11.01 -35.28
CA THR A 18 -22.26 10.70 -33.91
C THR A 18 -21.68 9.40 -33.37
N TRP A 19 -21.49 8.39 -34.23
CA TRP A 19 -20.84 7.12 -33.83
C TRP A 19 -19.37 7.32 -33.48
N ASP A 20 -18.62 8.10 -34.28
CA ASP A 20 -17.21 8.41 -34.00
C ASP A 20 -17.02 9.10 -32.63
N TYR A 21 -17.93 10.01 -32.26
CA TYR A 21 -17.91 10.68 -30.95
C TYR A 21 -18.24 9.74 -29.80
N LEU A 22 -19.21 8.84 -29.97
CA LEU A 22 -19.56 7.83 -28.96
C LEU A 22 -18.44 6.81 -28.76
N GLU A 23 -17.78 6.38 -29.84
CA GLU A 23 -16.62 5.49 -29.79
C GLU A 23 -15.46 6.15 -29.02
N SER A 24 -15.14 7.40 -29.38
CA SER A 24 -14.08 8.16 -28.70
C SER A 24 -14.38 8.38 -27.21
N LEU A 25 -15.64 8.69 -26.87
CA LEU A 25 -16.08 8.82 -25.48
C LEU A 25 -16.01 7.50 -24.72
N GLY A 26 -16.41 6.39 -25.37
CA GLY A 26 -16.29 5.04 -24.82
C GLY A 26 -14.85 4.65 -24.54
N ILE A 27 -13.94 4.88 -25.48
CA ILE A 27 -12.50 4.63 -25.31
C ILE A 27 -11.94 5.50 -24.18
N ALA A 28 -12.28 6.80 -24.15
CA ALA A 28 -11.82 7.69 -23.09
C ALA A 28 -12.32 7.24 -21.70
N LEU A 29 -13.58 6.79 -21.60
CA LEU A 29 -14.15 6.26 -20.36
C LEU A 29 -13.46 4.96 -19.93
N ILE A 30 -13.21 4.03 -20.86
CA ILE A 30 -12.48 2.79 -20.59
C ILE A 30 -11.06 3.11 -20.14
N MET A 31 -10.35 4.01 -20.84
CA MET A 31 -9.01 4.43 -20.43
C MET A 31 -9.01 5.10 -19.06
N ALA A 32 -9.98 5.98 -18.78
CA ALA A 32 -10.10 6.62 -17.47
C ALA A 32 -10.36 5.60 -16.35
N LEU A 33 -11.23 4.61 -16.61
CA LEU A 33 -11.48 3.50 -15.68
C LEU A 33 -10.23 2.64 -15.49
N MET A 34 -9.52 2.29 -16.57
CA MET A 34 -8.25 1.56 -16.50
C MET A 34 -7.25 2.36 -15.67
N ILE A 35 -6.97 3.63 -15.99
CA ILE A 35 -6.01 4.45 -15.24
C ILE A 35 -6.39 4.54 -13.75
N LYS A 36 -7.67 4.84 -13.45
CA LYS A 36 -8.19 5.00 -12.09
C LYS A 36 -8.05 3.73 -11.25
N THR A 37 -8.20 2.56 -11.86
CA THR A 37 -8.28 1.28 -11.15
C THR A 37 -6.95 0.54 -11.11
N SER A 38 -6.09 0.81 -12.09
CA SER A 38 -4.93 -0.01 -12.39
C SER A 38 -3.63 0.56 -11.82
N VAL A 39 -3.48 1.90 -11.82
CA VAL A 39 -2.18 2.53 -11.58
C VAL A 39 -1.90 2.79 -10.11
N VAL A 40 -2.88 3.36 -9.40
CA VAL A 40 -2.62 3.85 -8.06
C VAL A 40 -3.85 3.70 -7.17
N GLU A 41 -3.72 2.94 -6.08
CA GLU A 41 -4.68 2.98 -4.98
C GLU A 41 -4.13 3.81 -3.82
N ALA A 42 -5.02 4.56 -3.19
CA ALA A 42 -4.72 5.34 -1.99
C ALA A 42 -5.02 4.51 -0.73
N TYR A 43 -4.01 4.34 0.14
CA TYR A 43 -4.13 3.66 1.42
C TYR A 43 -3.86 4.61 2.58
N LYS A 44 -4.69 4.59 3.61
CA LYS A 44 -4.43 5.33 4.86
C LYS A 44 -3.65 4.47 5.84
N ILE A 45 -2.66 5.04 6.53
CA ILE A 45 -1.91 4.39 7.60
C ILE A 45 -2.62 4.56 8.95
N PRO A 46 -3.11 3.46 9.57
CA PRO A 46 -3.82 3.55 10.84
C PRO A 46 -2.94 3.23 12.06
N SER A 47 -1.75 2.67 11.89
CA SER A 47 -0.91 2.17 12.99
C SER A 47 0.57 2.54 12.84
N GLY A 48 1.29 2.55 13.97
CA GLY A 48 2.71 2.93 14.08
C GLY A 48 3.71 1.79 13.84
N SER A 49 3.30 0.66 13.28
CA SER A 49 4.22 -0.47 13.04
C SER A 49 5.35 -0.20 12.04
N MET A 50 5.19 0.84 11.23
CA MET A 50 6.17 1.34 10.28
C MET A 50 6.61 2.76 10.66
N GLU A 51 6.41 3.18 11.92
CA GLU A 51 6.67 4.54 12.38
C GLU A 51 8.11 4.99 12.08
N ASN A 52 8.30 6.31 11.94
CA ASN A 52 9.43 7.01 11.32
C ASN A 52 9.53 6.82 9.80
N THR A 53 9.19 5.65 9.26
CA THR A 53 9.06 5.46 7.80
C THR A 53 7.70 5.94 7.30
N LEU A 54 6.63 5.42 7.88
CA LEU A 54 5.22 5.73 7.60
C LEU A 54 4.54 6.09 8.91
N LEU A 55 4.03 7.32 9.00
CA LEU A 55 3.39 7.83 10.20
C LEU A 55 1.89 7.60 10.17
N ILE A 56 1.27 7.51 11.34
CA ILE A 56 -0.18 7.49 11.47
C ILE A 56 -0.72 8.79 10.85
N GLY A 57 -1.73 8.64 9.97
CA GLY A 57 -2.31 9.75 9.21
C GLY A 57 -1.66 10.01 7.85
N ASP A 58 -0.62 9.27 7.48
CA ASP A 58 -0.13 9.24 6.10
C ASP A 58 -1.14 8.56 5.17
N PHE A 59 -1.23 9.06 3.94
CA PHE A 59 -1.94 8.45 2.83
C PHE A 59 -0.95 8.15 1.72
N LEU A 60 -0.91 6.88 1.34
CA LEU A 60 0.07 6.33 0.41
C LEU A 60 -0.57 6.06 -0.93
N LEU A 61 0.16 6.37 -1.98
CA LEU A 61 -0.08 5.85 -3.32
C LEU A 61 0.71 4.55 -3.48
N ALA A 62 0.03 3.50 -3.92
CA ALA A 62 0.63 2.20 -4.12
C ALA A 62 0.55 1.73 -5.57
N ASN A 63 1.64 1.13 -6.05
CA ASN A 63 1.69 0.51 -7.36
C ASN A 63 1.15 -0.92 -7.28
N LYS A 64 0.02 -1.16 -7.93
CA LYS A 64 -0.62 -2.47 -8.01
C LYS A 64 -0.18 -3.31 -9.20
N PHE A 65 0.33 -2.69 -10.25
CA PHE A 65 0.68 -3.39 -11.49
C PHE A 65 1.81 -4.38 -11.31
N ILE A 66 2.79 -4.03 -10.49
CA ILE A 66 4.00 -4.82 -10.29
C ILE A 66 3.71 -6.22 -9.72
N TYR A 67 2.73 -6.38 -8.83
CA TYR A 67 2.47 -7.64 -8.11
C TYR A 67 1.20 -8.39 -8.54
N GLY A 68 0.66 -8.04 -9.71
CA GLY A 68 -0.50 -8.68 -10.30
C GLY A 68 -1.77 -7.89 -10.04
N MET A 69 -2.28 -7.27 -11.10
CA MET A 69 -3.45 -6.41 -11.05
C MET A 69 -4.74 -7.22 -11.04
N ARG A 70 -5.63 -6.95 -10.08
CA ARG A 70 -7.03 -7.35 -10.19
C ARG A 70 -7.78 -6.37 -11.06
N LEU A 71 -8.37 -6.85 -12.15
CA LEU A 71 -9.19 -6.02 -13.02
C LEU A 71 -10.47 -5.60 -12.27
N PRO A 72 -10.85 -4.32 -12.34
CA PRO A 72 -12.01 -3.75 -11.63
C PRO A 72 -13.34 -4.03 -12.32
N ILE A 73 -13.51 -5.22 -12.91
CA ILE A 73 -14.71 -5.51 -13.70
C ILE A 73 -15.80 -5.98 -12.72
N PRO A 74 -16.97 -5.30 -12.67
CA PRO A 74 -18.08 -5.78 -11.84
C PRO A 74 -18.39 -7.24 -12.16
N PHE A 75 -18.56 -8.05 -11.11
CA PHE A 75 -18.92 -9.48 -11.19
C PHE A 75 -17.84 -10.45 -11.75
N ILE A 76 -16.62 -9.99 -12.04
CA ILE A 76 -15.53 -10.84 -12.55
C ILE A 76 -14.21 -10.56 -11.79
N ASP A 77 -13.66 -11.56 -11.10
CA ASP A 77 -12.33 -11.48 -10.44
C ASP A 77 -11.23 -12.04 -11.35
N ILE A 78 -10.76 -11.23 -12.30
CA ILE A 78 -9.58 -11.57 -13.11
C ILE A 78 -8.35 -10.95 -12.45
N LYS A 79 -7.40 -11.81 -12.03
CA LYS A 79 -6.06 -11.38 -11.62
C LYS A 79 -5.08 -11.58 -12.77
N LEU A 80 -4.52 -10.48 -13.26
CA LEU A 80 -3.43 -10.51 -14.23
C LEU A 80 -2.14 -11.02 -13.57
N PRO A 81 -1.25 -11.68 -14.33
CA PRO A 81 0.02 -12.14 -13.81
C PRO A 81 0.85 -10.97 -13.27
N ALA A 82 1.62 -11.22 -12.22
CA ALA A 82 2.56 -10.25 -11.67
C ALA A 82 3.70 -10.00 -12.67
N ILE A 83 4.10 -8.74 -12.78
CA ILE A 83 5.21 -8.32 -13.65
C ILE A 83 6.56 -8.58 -12.96
N THR A 84 6.60 -8.39 -11.64
CA THR A 84 7.79 -8.63 -10.80
C THR A 84 7.35 -9.21 -9.47
N ASP A 85 8.30 -9.78 -8.74
CA ASP A 85 8.07 -10.30 -7.40
C ASP A 85 8.51 -9.29 -6.35
N PRO A 86 7.87 -9.29 -5.16
CA PRO A 86 8.36 -8.53 -4.03
C PRO A 86 9.79 -8.92 -3.71
N LYS A 87 10.65 -7.92 -3.54
CA LYS A 87 12.06 -8.11 -3.23
C LYS A 87 12.33 -7.75 -1.78
N PRO A 88 13.37 -8.33 -1.16
CA PRO A 88 13.85 -7.85 0.13
C PRO A 88 14.08 -6.34 0.08
N GLY A 89 13.57 -5.63 1.09
CA GLY A 89 13.58 -4.17 1.18
C GLY A 89 12.28 -3.50 0.75
N ASP A 90 11.46 -4.10 -0.13
CA ASP A 90 10.22 -3.47 -0.59
C ASP A 90 9.22 -3.28 0.55
N ILE A 91 8.56 -2.11 0.60
CA ILE A 91 7.40 -1.90 1.48
C ILE A 91 6.14 -2.36 0.75
N VAL A 92 5.55 -3.44 1.26
CA VAL A 92 4.47 -4.17 0.59
C VAL A 92 3.16 -4.00 1.34
N ILE A 93 2.11 -3.76 0.58
CA ILE A 93 0.72 -3.73 1.02
C ILE A 93 0.10 -5.07 0.69
N PHE A 94 -0.55 -5.72 1.66
CA PHE A 94 -1.14 -7.04 1.48
C PHE A 94 -2.40 -7.21 2.33
N LYS A 95 -3.22 -8.18 1.95
CA LYS A 95 -4.38 -8.58 2.74
C LYS A 95 -3.95 -9.60 3.81
N HIS A 96 -4.21 -9.29 5.07
CA HIS A 96 -3.99 -10.18 6.20
C HIS A 96 -5.34 -10.68 6.73
N ILE A 97 -5.39 -11.98 7.03
CA ILE A 97 -6.59 -12.65 7.54
C ILE A 97 -6.23 -13.17 8.92
N GLU A 98 -6.75 -12.51 9.95
CA GLU A 98 -6.69 -13.03 11.31
C GLU A 98 -7.90 -13.95 11.56
N PRO A 99 -7.74 -15.04 12.34
CA PRO A 99 -8.86 -15.89 12.72
C PRO A 99 -9.99 -15.07 13.36
N ASN A 100 -11.23 -15.32 12.94
CA ASN A 100 -12.45 -14.67 13.45
C ASN A 100 -12.52 -13.14 13.25
N LYS A 101 -11.71 -12.56 12.35
CA LYS A 101 -11.80 -11.15 11.99
C LYS A 101 -11.96 -10.96 10.48
N PRO A 102 -12.61 -9.88 10.03
CA PRO A 102 -12.64 -9.55 8.61
C PRO A 102 -11.21 -9.31 8.09
N PRO A 103 -10.92 -9.63 6.81
CA PRO A 103 -9.63 -9.35 6.22
C PRO A 103 -9.30 -7.86 6.27
N VAL A 104 -8.06 -7.54 6.64
CA VAL A 104 -7.55 -6.18 6.82
C VAL A 104 -6.28 -5.98 6.01
N ASN A 105 -6.06 -4.76 5.52
CA ASN A 105 -4.85 -4.44 4.77
C ASN A 105 -3.72 -4.09 5.72
N TYR A 106 -2.59 -4.79 5.59
CA TYR A 106 -1.37 -4.58 6.35
C TYR A 106 -0.29 -4.02 5.43
N ILE A 107 0.63 -3.27 6.03
CA ILE A 107 1.80 -2.72 5.36
C ILE A 107 3.02 -3.05 6.19
N LYS A 108 4.01 -3.69 5.57
CA LYS A 108 5.26 -4.15 6.18
C LYS A 108 6.37 -4.15 5.14
N ARG A 109 7.63 -4.19 5.60
CA ARG A 109 8.80 -4.39 4.75
C ARG A 109 9.02 -5.88 4.50
N CYS A 110 9.28 -6.24 3.25
CA CYS A 110 9.70 -7.59 2.88
C CYS A 110 11.15 -7.78 3.34
N ILE A 111 11.40 -8.76 4.19
CA ILE A 111 12.74 -9.06 4.72
C ILE A 111 13.37 -10.20 3.93
N ALA A 112 12.59 -11.23 3.61
CA ALA A 112 13.05 -12.39 2.87
C ALA A 112 11.95 -12.97 1.99
N VAL A 113 12.38 -13.59 0.90
CA VAL A 113 11.53 -14.27 -0.07
C VAL A 113 11.73 -15.78 -0.01
N GLU A 114 10.96 -16.51 -0.81
CA GLU A 114 11.01 -17.98 -0.88
C GLU A 114 12.44 -18.54 -0.99
N GLY A 115 12.69 -19.63 -0.27
CA GLY A 115 13.98 -20.33 -0.27
C GLY A 115 15.03 -19.73 0.68
N GLN A 116 14.91 -18.46 1.05
CA GLN A 116 15.82 -17.81 2.00
C GLN A 116 15.55 -18.25 3.45
N THR A 117 16.56 -18.13 4.30
CA THR A 117 16.46 -18.45 5.74
C THR A 117 16.59 -17.18 6.56
N VAL A 118 15.60 -16.91 7.41
CA VAL A 118 15.59 -15.76 8.32
C VAL A 118 15.95 -16.23 9.72
N GLU A 119 16.82 -15.50 10.39
CA GLU A 119 17.20 -15.72 11.77
C GLU A 119 17.23 -14.36 12.50
N ILE A 120 16.87 -14.33 13.78
CA ILE A 120 17.00 -13.12 14.59
C ILE A 120 17.85 -13.46 15.80
N LYS A 121 18.89 -12.67 16.04
CA LYS A 121 19.77 -12.77 17.20
C LYS A 121 19.87 -11.41 17.84
N ASP A 122 19.49 -11.30 19.11
CA ASP A 122 19.65 -10.07 19.88
C ASP A 122 19.11 -8.82 19.15
N LYS A 123 17.90 -8.93 18.57
CA LYS A 123 17.19 -7.92 17.76
C LYS A 123 17.73 -7.70 16.35
N GLU A 124 18.89 -8.23 16.01
CA GLU A 124 19.46 -8.16 14.67
C GLU A 124 18.88 -9.25 13.76
N VAL A 125 18.58 -8.88 12.52
CA VAL A 125 17.98 -9.78 11.53
C VAL A 125 19.05 -10.27 10.58
N TYR A 126 19.11 -11.57 10.37
CA TYR A 126 20.01 -12.23 9.44
C TYR A 126 19.19 -12.95 8.38
N VAL A 127 19.58 -12.81 7.11
CA VAL A 127 19.00 -13.54 5.98
C VAL A 127 20.11 -14.31 5.28
N ASP A 128 19.96 -15.63 5.18
CA ASP A 128 20.98 -16.55 4.67
C ASP A 128 22.35 -16.35 5.35
N GLY A 129 22.31 -16.09 6.66
CA GLY A 129 23.50 -15.84 7.50
C GLY A 129 24.11 -14.44 7.37
N ARG A 130 23.58 -13.56 6.52
CA ARG A 130 24.05 -12.19 6.34
C ARG A 130 23.20 -11.20 7.13
N LEU A 131 23.84 -10.29 7.85
CA LEU A 131 23.15 -9.22 8.57
C LEU A 131 22.35 -8.36 7.59
N VAL A 132 21.05 -8.22 7.84
CA VAL A 132 20.18 -7.26 7.17
C VAL A 132 20.17 -5.99 8.01
N PRO A 133 20.79 -4.89 7.54
CA PRO A 133 20.83 -3.66 8.32
C PRO A 133 19.40 -3.15 8.57
N LEU A 134 19.23 -2.48 9.69
CA LEU A 134 18.00 -1.75 9.96
C LEU A 134 17.83 -0.67 8.86
N PRO A 135 16.64 -0.54 8.25
CA PRO A 135 16.37 0.53 7.29
C PRO A 135 16.66 1.90 7.92
N GLU A 136 16.93 2.92 7.10
CA GLU A 136 17.29 4.27 7.55
C GLU A 136 16.35 4.84 8.63
N HIS A 137 15.05 4.57 8.51
CA HIS A 137 14.02 5.01 9.44
C HIS A 137 13.46 3.88 10.30
N GLY A 138 14.10 2.70 10.31
CA GLY A 138 13.75 1.62 11.22
C GLY A 138 14.23 1.92 12.63
N LYS A 139 13.51 1.41 13.64
CA LYS A 139 13.87 1.59 15.05
C LYS A 139 13.56 0.38 15.92
N HIS A 140 14.26 0.34 17.04
CA HIS A 140 13.92 -0.43 18.22
C HIS A 140 13.51 0.56 19.33
N GLU A 141 12.33 0.41 19.90
CA GLU A 141 11.86 1.25 21.03
C GLU A 141 12.70 0.97 22.28
N ASP A 142 13.12 -0.28 22.46
CA ASP A 142 13.86 -0.74 23.64
C ASP A 142 15.19 -1.41 23.24
N ALA A 143 16.04 -0.69 22.50
CA ALA A 143 17.29 -1.22 21.95
C ALA A 143 18.21 -1.92 23.00
N ALA A 144 18.22 -1.42 24.25
CA ALA A 144 19.04 -2.00 25.33
C ALA A 144 18.43 -3.28 25.96
N ASN A 145 17.11 -3.47 25.86
CA ASN A 145 16.41 -4.57 26.51
C ASN A 145 16.30 -5.76 25.55
N LYS A 146 17.17 -6.75 25.74
CA LYS A 146 17.15 -8.00 24.98
C LYS A 146 16.36 -9.05 25.73
N ILE A 147 15.26 -9.52 25.15
CA ILE A 147 14.45 -10.61 25.69
C ILE A 147 15.10 -11.95 25.30
N PRO A 148 15.44 -12.81 26.28
CA PRO A 148 15.96 -14.14 25.99
C PRO A 148 14.98 -14.96 25.15
N TYR A 149 15.49 -15.81 24.27
CA TYR A 149 14.62 -16.73 23.53
C TYR A 149 13.88 -17.64 24.50
N ASN A 150 12.54 -17.63 24.40
CA ASN A 150 11.70 -18.58 25.10
C ASN A 150 10.68 -19.17 24.11
N PRO A 151 10.79 -20.46 23.73
CA PRO A 151 9.92 -21.07 22.72
C PRO A 151 8.44 -21.13 23.15
N GLY A 152 8.14 -21.04 24.44
CA GLY A 152 6.77 -21.01 24.98
C GLY A 152 6.12 -19.62 25.02
N VAL A 153 6.86 -18.55 24.70
CA VAL A 153 6.38 -17.17 24.78
C VAL A 153 6.43 -16.55 23.39
N GLN A 154 5.29 -16.06 22.89
CA GLN A 154 5.22 -15.44 21.55
C GLN A 154 6.21 -14.27 21.39
N TRP A 155 6.43 -13.49 22.45
CA TRP A 155 7.42 -12.40 22.48
C TRP A 155 8.87 -12.86 22.41
N GLY A 156 9.17 -14.14 22.70
CA GLY A 156 10.51 -14.69 22.61
C GLY A 156 11.10 -14.58 21.20
N ARG A 157 10.25 -14.61 20.16
CA ARG A 157 10.63 -14.45 18.74
C ARG A 157 10.89 -13.00 18.31
N ARG A 158 10.58 -12.01 19.15
CA ARG A 158 10.79 -10.59 18.85
C ARG A 158 12.28 -10.28 18.67
N ASP A 159 13.07 -10.72 19.64
CA ASP A 159 14.51 -10.41 19.76
C ASP A 159 15.38 -11.59 19.37
N ASN A 160 14.88 -12.83 19.49
CA ASN A 160 15.62 -14.04 19.17
C ASN A 160 14.71 -15.03 18.44
N MET A 161 14.98 -15.35 17.18
CA MET A 161 14.19 -16.29 16.40
C MET A 161 15.13 -17.30 15.77
N PRO A 162 14.91 -18.61 15.99
CA PRO A 162 15.73 -19.64 15.36
C PRO A 162 15.61 -19.55 13.84
N PRO A 163 16.62 -20.05 13.09
CA PRO A 163 16.63 -19.99 11.64
C PRO A 163 15.39 -20.69 11.08
N ILE A 164 14.66 -19.96 10.24
CA ILE A 164 13.42 -20.38 9.63
C ILE A 164 13.48 -20.15 8.13
N LYS A 165 13.31 -21.22 7.35
CA LYS A 165 13.31 -21.16 5.89
C LYS A 165 11.95 -20.70 5.38
N VAL A 166 11.95 -19.70 4.50
CA VAL A 166 10.75 -19.19 3.84
C VAL A 166 10.26 -20.22 2.80
N PRO A 167 9.03 -20.74 2.92
CA PRO A 167 8.51 -21.73 1.97
C PRO A 167 8.32 -21.15 0.56
N PRO A 168 8.19 -22.01 -0.47
CA PRO A 168 7.83 -21.59 -1.82
C PRO A 168 6.55 -20.75 -1.86
N GLY A 169 6.55 -19.68 -2.66
CA GLY A 169 5.42 -18.77 -2.83
C GLY A 169 5.07 -17.92 -1.59
N LYS A 170 5.94 -17.89 -0.58
CA LYS A 170 5.76 -17.14 0.67
C LYS A 170 6.78 -16.03 0.83
N LEU A 171 6.48 -15.09 1.72
CA LEU A 171 7.33 -13.95 2.09
C LEU A 171 7.43 -13.84 3.62
N PHE A 172 8.57 -13.37 4.11
CA PHE A 172 8.76 -12.99 5.51
C PHE A 172 8.74 -11.46 5.63
N MET A 173 7.80 -10.94 6.41
CA MET A 173 7.48 -9.52 6.49
C MET A 173 7.76 -8.99 7.90
N MET A 174 8.36 -7.81 8.02
CA MET A 174 8.58 -7.15 9.32
C MET A 174 8.21 -5.67 9.28
N GLY A 175 7.82 -5.13 10.44
CA GLY A 175 7.63 -3.70 10.61
C GLY A 175 8.97 -2.99 10.81
N ASP A 176 9.06 -1.73 10.37
CA ASP A 176 10.24 -0.90 10.61
C ASP A 176 10.31 -0.42 12.07
N ASN A 177 9.17 -0.33 12.76
CA ASN A 177 9.12 -0.25 14.23
C ASN A 177 9.20 -1.68 14.80
N ARG A 178 10.42 -2.17 15.01
CA ARG A 178 10.72 -3.58 15.26
C ARG A 178 10.13 -4.09 16.58
N ASP A 179 10.01 -3.25 17.59
CA ASP A 179 9.48 -3.68 18.89
C ASP A 179 7.97 -3.49 19.01
N ASN A 180 7.37 -2.68 18.13
CA ASN A 180 5.94 -2.39 18.09
C ASN A 180 5.30 -2.78 16.74
N SER A 181 5.50 -4.02 16.33
CA SER A 181 4.96 -4.54 15.06
C SER A 181 4.48 -5.97 15.20
N TYR A 182 3.19 -6.21 14.90
CA TYR A 182 2.63 -7.54 14.73
C TYR A 182 2.85 -8.02 13.29
N ASP A 183 3.92 -8.79 13.09
CA ASP A 183 4.44 -9.21 11.78
C ASP A 183 4.83 -10.71 11.74
N SER A 184 5.61 -11.13 10.73
CA SER A 184 5.89 -12.56 10.47
C SER A 184 6.54 -13.31 11.62
N ARG A 185 7.14 -12.60 12.59
CA ARG A 185 7.63 -13.20 13.84
C ARG A 185 6.53 -13.88 14.66
N TYR A 186 5.29 -13.40 14.53
CA TYR A 186 4.13 -13.86 15.29
C TYR A 186 3.17 -14.70 14.45
N TRP A 187 2.82 -14.26 13.25
CA TRP A 187 1.83 -14.93 12.40
C TRP A 187 2.44 -15.78 11.26
N GLY A 188 3.77 -15.88 11.18
CA GLY A 188 4.45 -16.70 10.17
C GLY A 188 4.53 -16.00 8.82
N PHE A 189 4.34 -16.74 7.73
CA PHE A 189 4.65 -16.23 6.39
C PHE A 189 3.43 -15.69 5.65
N LEU A 190 3.67 -14.69 4.82
CA LEU A 190 2.67 -14.11 3.94
C LEU A 190 2.63 -14.89 2.63
N ASP A 191 1.43 -15.28 2.20
CA ASP A 191 1.20 -15.77 0.84
C ASP A 191 1.43 -14.67 -0.20
N ARG A 192 2.30 -14.93 -1.19
CA ARG A 192 2.58 -13.98 -2.28
C ARG A 192 1.31 -13.55 -3.02
N LYS A 193 0.31 -14.42 -3.13
CA LYS A 193 -0.97 -14.11 -3.79
C LYS A 193 -1.80 -13.03 -3.06
N GLU A 194 -1.56 -12.81 -1.77
CA GLU A 194 -2.25 -11.82 -0.93
C GLU A 194 -1.63 -10.42 -1.04
N VAL A 195 -0.51 -10.29 -1.74
CA VAL A 195 0.11 -8.99 -2.03
C VAL A 195 -0.80 -8.17 -2.95
N LEU A 196 -1.04 -6.92 -2.55
CA LEU A 196 -1.88 -5.96 -3.25
C LEU A 196 -1.05 -4.94 -4.05
N GLY A 197 0.14 -4.57 -3.57
CA GLY A 197 1.01 -3.61 -4.26
C GLY A 197 2.23 -3.18 -3.45
N ARG A 198 3.13 -2.42 -4.06
CA ARG A 198 4.24 -1.75 -3.36
C ARG A 198 3.85 -0.31 -3.03
N ALA A 199 4.17 0.14 -1.83
CA ALA A 199 4.07 1.55 -1.49
C ALA A 199 5.05 2.37 -2.37
N LEU A 200 4.57 3.45 -2.99
CA LEU A 200 5.40 4.30 -3.86
C LEU A 200 5.74 5.64 -3.21
N MET A 201 4.71 6.33 -2.71
CA MET A 201 4.83 7.74 -2.32
C MET A 201 3.76 8.11 -1.31
N ILE A 202 4.11 9.00 -0.39
CA ILE A 202 3.16 9.66 0.50
C ILE A 202 2.57 10.86 -0.26
N HIS A 203 1.29 10.83 -0.61
CA HIS A 203 0.65 11.95 -1.32
C HIS A 203 -0.07 12.92 -0.40
N TRP A 204 -0.39 12.49 0.81
CA TRP A 204 -1.03 13.31 1.84
C TRP A 204 -0.58 12.84 3.21
N SER A 205 -0.39 13.77 4.15
CA SER A 205 -0.04 13.42 5.53
C SER A 205 -0.65 14.44 6.48
N LEU A 206 -1.48 13.93 7.39
CA LEU A 206 -2.17 14.73 8.38
C LEU A 206 -1.79 14.25 9.78
N ASP A 207 -1.55 15.19 10.67
CA ASP A 207 -1.41 14.88 12.07
C ASP A 207 -2.72 14.36 12.67
N SER A 208 -2.70 13.12 13.17
CA SER A 208 -3.91 12.39 13.57
C SER A 208 -4.44 12.77 14.95
N GLU A 209 -3.70 13.54 15.74
CA GLU A 209 -4.07 13.96 17.11
C GLU A 209 -5.00 15.18 17.12
N SER A 210 -6.11 15.11 16.39
CA SER A 210 -7.11 16.16 16.35
C SER A 210 -8.42 15.67 16.98
N ASN A 211 -9.04 16.54 17.79
CA ASN A 211 -10.38 16.33 18.32
C ASN A 211 -11.36 17.28 17.60
N PRO A 212 -11.73 17.02 16.33
CA PRO A 212 -12.69 17.86 15.63
C PRO A 212 -14.06 17.78 16.32
N PRO A 213 -14.89 18.84 16.24
CA PRO A 213 -16.25 18.83 16.76
C PRO A 213 -17.06 17.63 16.22
N ILE A 214 -17.79 16.96 17.11
CA ILE A 214 -18.66 15.82 16.77
C ILE A 214 -19.83 16.32 15.92
N VAL A 215 -20.07 15.64 14.79
CA VAL A 215 -21.24 15.93 13.94
C VAL A 215 -22.44 15.15 14.46
N ARG A 216 -23.53 15.85 14.74
CA ARG A 216 -24.80 15.24 15.16
C ARG A 216 -25.76 15.24 13.98
N LYS A 217 -26.44 14.12 13.74
CA LYS A 217 -27.30 13.89 12.56
C LYS A 217 -28.44 14.92 12.40
N ASN A 218 -28.86 15.56 13.51
CA ASN A 218 -29.97 16.52 13.56
C ASN A 218 -29.50 17.97 13.82
N ASP A 219 -28.19 18.26 13.74
CA ASP A 219 -27.64 19.60 13.94
C ASP A 219 -26.82 20.01 12.72
N MET A 220 -27.44 20.75 11.80
CA MET A 220 -26.78 21.24 10.60
C MET A 220 -25.64 22.24 10.92
N LEU A 221 -25.70 22.94 12.06
CA LEU A 221 -24.60 23.80 12.51
C LEU A 221 -23.37 22.98 12.95
N SER A 222 -23.57 21.75 13.44
CA SER A 222 -22.44 20.87 13.81
C SER A 222 -21.55 20.52 12.62
N LEU A 223 -22.14 20.41 11.42
CA LEU A 223 -21.39 20.23 10.18
C LEU A 223 -20.57 21.47 9.84
N GLY A 224 -21.18 22.66 9.91
CA GLY A 224 -20.49 23.94 9.70
C GLY A 224 -19.34 24.16 10.68
N LYS A 225 -19.54 23.86 11.96
CA LYS A 225 -18.49 23.91 13.00
C LYS A 225 -17.31 22.99 12.67
N ARG A 226 -17.58 21.77 12.20
CA ARG A 226 -16.53 20.83 11.79
C ARG A 226 -15.80 21.29 10.55
N ILE A 227 -16.50 21.80 9.54
CA ILE A 227 -15.88 22.35 8.33
C ILE A 227 -15.00 23.55 8.69
N GLY A 228 -15.51 24.50 9.48
CA GLY A 228 -14.76 25.66 9.96
C GLY A 228 -13.52 25.26 10.77
N PHE A 229 -13.65 24.27 11.66
CA PHE A 229 -12.51 23.70 12.38
C PHE A 229 -11.44 23.20 11.42
N TRP A 230 -11.80 22.40 10.41
CA TRP A 230 -10.83 21.90 9.43
C TRP A 230 -10.23 23.02 8.57
N ILE A 231 -11.00 24.00 8.12
CA ILE A 231 -10.43 25.13 7.34
C ILE A 231 -9.33 25.85 8.13
N ILE A 232 -9.55 26.07 9.44
CA ILE A 232 -8.60 26.79 10.30
C ILE A 232 -7.39 25.92 10.67
N HIS A 233 -7.61 24.63 10.99
CA HIS A 233 -6.56 23.78 11.54
C HIS A 233 -5.84 22.93 10.50
N LEU A 234 -6.44 22.70 9.33
CA LEU A 234 -5.83 21.87 8.30
C LEU A 234 -4.44 22.39 7.89
N PRO A 235 -4.22 23.71 7.64
CA PRO A 235 -2.92 24.19 7.23
C PRO A 235 -1.81 23.93 8.25
N SER A 236 -2.10 23.99 9.55
CA SER A 236 -1.10 23.73 10.60
C SER A 236 -0.92 22.24 10.92
N ARG A 237 -1.90 21.40 10.56
CA ARG A 237 -1.87 19.95 10.78
C ARG A 237 -1.27 19.16 9.62
N LEU A 238 -1.13 19.78 8.45
CA LEU A 238 -0.49 19.15 7.30
C LEU A 238 1.01 19.02 7.52
N ARG A 239 1.52 17.80 7.37
CA ARG A 239 2.96 17.54 7.43
C ARG A 239 3.56 17.77 6.05
N TYR A 240 3.76 19.05 5.68
CA TYR A 240 4.21 19.44 4.33
C TYR A 240 5.48 18.74 3.88
N GLN A 241 6.43 18.49 4.79
CA GLN A 241 7.69 17.81 4.50
C GLN A 241 7.52 16.37 3.99
N ARG A 242 6.36 15.75 4.24
CA ARG A 242 6.06 14.37 3.82
C ARG A 242 5.29 14.31 2.50
N LEU A 243 4.76 15.44 2.01
CA LEU A 243 3.99 15.46 0.77
C LEU A 243 4.90 15.19 -0.42
N GLY A 244 4.55 14.18 -1.21
CA GLY A 244 5.32 13.77 -2.38
C GLY A 244 6.57 12.95 -2.06
N GLN A 245 6.79 12.57 -0.79
CA GLN A 245 7.97 11.79 -0.41
C GLN A 245 7.89 10.39 -1.00
N ILE A 246 8.91 10.02 -1.78
CA ILE A 246 9.07 8.67 -2.35
C ILE A 246 9.47 7.73 -1.23
N ILE A 247 8.85 6.56 -1.22
CA ILE A 247 9.10 5.50 -0.25
C ILE A 247 10.12 4.56 -0.87
N VAL A 248 11.26 4.39 -0.19
CA VAL A 248 12.38 3.53 -0.60
C VAL A 248 12.56 2.38 0.40
#